data_AF-A0A7L4NSM3-F1
#
_entry.id   AF-A0A7L4NSM3-F1
#
_cell.length_a   1.000
_cell.length_b   1.000
_cell.length_c   1.000
_cell.angle_alpha   90.00
_cell.angle_beta   90.00
_cell.angle_gamma   90.00
#
_symmetry.space_group_name_H-M   'P 1'
#
loop_
_entity.id
_entity.type
_entity.pdbx_description
1 polymer ?
#
loop_
_entity_poly.entity_id
_entity_poly.type
_entity_poly.pdbx_seq_one_letter_code
_entity_poly.pdbx_strand_id
1 'polypeptide(L)'
;MITLLALVLFVNVSAVSAASTTTVDANSIIKSSSTVKNYVETKKTVPSTVTVGTKKVTSEQYMYLLASTVTNLNKNTKKSVTVKTVSKAPKPVENVKTGTLSKSEYIKLAGKITAFVNTNGRLPNFISTSKGTMNPNNLIYTYSKIVAFYKTNNRLPNTVSVKSWSSISKTSSEGAPSGSVQAKIDAIGYKEATYERAQGNSNPTTMEKIGWGDCWASSSWLYNKLSAVGVKVRIVQCSGGSYPLHRWAQINTGNGWVTWNYAKYNSQHIGAIGGYYVVKTYTG
;
A
#
# COMPACT_ATOMS: atom_id res chain seq x y z
N MET A 1 20.97 84.68 9.49
CA MET A 1 20.32 83.63 10.31
C MET A 1 18.83 83.82 10.10
N ILE A 2 18.06 82.91 9.52
CA ILE A 2 17.85 81.51 9.89
C ILE A 2 17.56 80.72 8.61
N THR A 3 18.31 79.66 8.33
CA THR A 3 17.99 78.69 7.28
C THR A 3 17.05 77.62 7.86
N LEU A 4 15.83 77.57 7.35
CA LEU A 4 14.82 76.57 7.68
C LEU A 4 15.14 75.27 6.93
N LEU A 5 15.62 74.26 7.64
CA LEU A 5 15.86 72.93 7.08
C LEU A 5 14.60 72.07 7.27
N ALA A 6 13.82 71.88 6.21
CA ALA A 6 12.67 70.98 6.22
C ALA A 6 13.15 69.52 6.15
N LEU A 7 13.00 68.79 7.25
CA LEU A 7 13.28 67.36 7.32
C LEU A 7 12.09 66.58 6.72
N VAL A 8 12.20 66.18 5.46
CA VAL A 8 11.22 65.31 4.81
C VAL A 8 11.44 63.87 5.29
N LEU A 9 10.52 63.38 6.12
CA LEU A 9 10.51 62.00 6.59
C LEU A 9 9.92 61.10 5.50
N PHE A 10 10.76 60.33 4.79
CA PHE A 10 10.30 59.29 3.86
C PHE A 10 9.93 58.03 4.65
N VAL A 11 8.63 57.80 4.87
CA VAL A 11 8.12 56.52 5.36
C VAL A 11 8.16 55.49 4.22
N ASN A 12 9.17 54.63 4.22
CA ASN A 12 9.21 53.43 3.38
C ASN A 12 8.15 52.44 3.89
N VAL A 13 6.96 52.44 3.29
CA VAL A 13 6.00 51.35 3.46
C VAL A 13 6.49 50.17 2.63
N SER A 14 7.29 49.30 3.24
CA SER A 14 7.59 47.99 2.68
C SER A 14 6.28 47.27 2.42
N ALA A 15 5.98 46.96 1.16
CA ALA A 15 4.81 46.19 0.79
C ALA A 15 4.77 44.88 1.60
N VAL A 16 3.82 44.77 2.54
CA VAL A 16 3.42 43.48 3.10
C VAL A 16 2.86 42.69 1.93
N SER A 17 3.65 41.76 1.41
CA SER A 17 3.20 40.80 0.42
C SER A 17 2.07 39.99 1.07
N ALA A 18 0.82 40.26 0.68
CA ALA A 18 -0.30 39.42 1.07
C ALA A 18 -0.01 38.01 0.55
N ALA A 19 0.32 37.09 1.45
CA ALA A 19 0.56 35.70 1.10
C ALA A 19 -0.65 35.19 0.32
N SER A 20 -0.45 34.82 -0.95
CA SER A 20 -1.54 34.35 -1.82
C SER A 20 -2.13 33.07 -1.22
N THR A 21 -3.29 33.19 -0.60
CA THR A 21 -3.95 32.05 0.03
C THR A 21 -4.52 31.14 -1.04
N THR A 22 -3.94 29.95 -1.15
CA THR A 22 -4.34 28.98 -2.17
C THR A 22 -5.49 28.14 -1.62
N THR A 23 -6.70 28.26 -2.18
CA THR A 23 -7.89 27.48 -1.76
C THR A 23 -8.33 26.45 -2.81
N VAL A 24 -8.89 25.32 -2.38
CA VAL A 24 -9.56 24.34 -3.27
C VAL A 24 -11.03 24.20 -2.89
N ASP A 25 -11.91 24.07 -3.87
CA ASP A 25 -13.34 23.90 -3.63
C ASP A 25 -13.69 22.47 -3.18
N ALA A 26 -14.82 22.32 -2.48
CA ALA A 26 -15.24 21.04 -1.94
C ALA A 26 -15.54 19.99 -3.03
N ASN A 27 -16.06 20.39 -4.19
CA ASN A 27 -16.40 19.45 -5.27
C ASN A 27 -15.13 18.85 -5.90
N SER A 28 -14.08 19.65 -6.05
CA SER A 28 -12.76 19.17 -6.48
C SER A 28 -12.19 18.13 -5.52
N ILE A 29 -12.32 18.34 -4.20
CA ILE A 29 -11.89 17.37 -3.17
C ILE A 29 -12.75 16.11 -3.23
N ILE A 30 -14.06 16.26 -3.43
CA ILE A 30 -14.98 15.12 -3.58
C ILE A 30 -14.62 14.27 -4.81
N LYS A 31 -14.31 14.91 -5.94
CA LYS A 31 -13.89 14.23 -7.16
C LYS A 31 -12.57 13.49 -6.97
N SER A 32 -11.55 14.15 -6.41
CA SER A 32 -10.25 13.52 -6.16
C SER A 32 -10.33 12.37 -5.15
N SER A 33 -11.29 12.41 -4.21
CA SER A 33 -11.47 11.35 -3.21
C SER A 33 -11.86 10.01 -3.84
N SER A 34 -12.69 10.02 -4.87
CA SER A 34 -12.99 8.81 -5.66
C SER A 34 -11.72 8.28 -6.35
N THR A 35 -10.92 9.17 -6.94
CA THR A 35 -9.66 8.79 -7.60
C THR A 35 -8.66 8.18 -6.63
N VAL A 36 -8.45 8.79 -5.46
CA VAL A 36 -7.51 8.30 -4.44
C VAL A 36 -7.98 6.99 -3.83
N LYS A 37 -9.29 6.85 -3.53
CA LYS A 37 -9.87 5.57 -3.10
C LYS A 37 -9.52 4.45 -4.10
N ASN A 38 -9.86 4.65 -5.38
CA ASN A 38 -9.63 3.65 -6.42
C ASN A 38 -8.13 3.38 -6.62
N TYR A 39 -7.28 4.41 -6.53
CA TYR A 39 -5.83 4.24 -6.59
C TYR A 39 -5.31 3.36 -5.46
N VAL A 40 -5.74 3.58 -4.21
CA VAL A 40 -5.34 2.73 -3.09
C VAL A 40 -5.87 1.31 -3.27
N GLU A 41 -7.11 1.14 -3.71
CA GLU A 41 -7.70 -0.18 -3.94
C GLU A 41 -6.99 -0.98 -5.04
N THR A 42 -6.46 -0.31 -6.07
CA THR A 42 -5.80 -0.96 -7.22
C THR A 42 -4.28 -1.07 -7.05
N LYS A 43 -3.62 0.03 -6.67
CA LYS A 43 -2.16 0.12 -6.53
C LYS A 43 -1.67 -0.28 -5.15
N LYS A 44 -2.57 -0.38 -4.16
CA LYS A 44 -2.26 -0.79 -2.79
C LYS A 44 -1.20 0.12 -2.15
N THR A 45 -1.27 1.40 -2.44
CA THR A 45 -0.43 2.45 -1.84
C THR A 45 -1.14 3.79 -1.97
N VAL A 46 -0.76 4.78 -1.16
CA VAL A 46 -1.26 6.15 -1.26
C VAL A 46 -0.48 6.88 -2.37
N PRO A 47 -1.12 7.69 -3.24
CA PRO A 47 -0.39 8.54 -4.18
C PRO A 47 0.52 9.52 -3.44
N SER A 48 1.76 9.71 -3.91
CA SER A 48 2.67 10.73 -3.37
C SER A 48 2.14 12.15 -3.59
N THR A 49 1.38 12.36 -4.67
CA THR A 49 0.70 13.62 -4.96
C THR A 49 -0.70 13.35 -5.50
N VAL A 50 -1.62 14.29 -5.25
CA VAL A 50 -3.01 14.23 -5.69
C VAL A 50 -3.35 15.52 -6.44
N THR A 51 -3.99 15.39 -7.60
CA THR A 51 -4.56 16.54 -8.31
C THR A 51 -5.96 16.85 -7.76
N VAL A 52 -6.15 18.04 -7.21
CA VAL A 52 -7.40 18.55 -6.65
C VAL A 52 -7.80 19.81 -7.43
N GLY A 53 -8.76 19.67 -8.34
CA GLY A 53 -9.08 20.72 -9.32
C GLY A 53 -7.88 20.95 -10.24
N THR A 54 -7.38 22.18 -10.31
CA THR A 54 -6.17 22.56 -11.06
C THR A 54 -4.89 22.47 -10.25
N LYS A 55 -4.95 22.05 -8.97
CA LYS A 55 -3.82 22.11 -8.04
C LYS A 55 -3.27 20.73 -7.76
N LYS A 56 -1.94 20.61 -7.74
CA LYS A 56 -1.23 19.40 -7.31
C LYS A 56 -0.80 19.56 -5.86
N VAL A 57 -1.24 18.66 -4.99
CA VAL A 57 -0.95 18.69 -3.54
C VAL A 57 -0.29 17.39 -3.09
N THR A 58 0.49 17.42 -2.01
CA THR A 58 1.07 16.20 -1.44
C THR A 58 0.01 15.36 -0.71
N SER A 59 0.31 14.09 -0.41
CA SER A 59 -0.54 13.22 0.42
C SER A 59 -0.87 13.84 1.78
N GLU A 60 0.08 14.56 2.38
CA GLU A 60 -0.06 15.17 3.69
C GLU A 60 -1.03 16.35 3.67
N GLN A 61 -0.87 17.22 2.66
CA GLN A 61 -1.79 18.31 2.40
C GLN A 61 -3.19 17.77 2.08
N TYR A 62 -3.25 16.69 1.31
CA TYR A 62 -4.50 16.05 0.94
C TYR A 62 -5.26 15.50 2.15
N MET A 63 -4.57 14.91 3.12
CA MET A 63 -5.20 14.46 4.38
C MET A 63 -5.86 15.61 5.14
N TYR A 64 -5.22 16.79 5.18
CA TYR A 64 -5.81 17.98 5.78
C TYR A 64 -7.06 18.46 5.03
N LEU A 65 -7.02 18.46 3.70
CA LEU A 65 -8.17 18.80 2.86
C LEU A 65 -9.34 17.86 3.11
N LEU A 66 -9.10 16.54 3.12
CA LEU A 66 -10.10 15.53 3.42
C LEU A 66 -10.75 15.72 4.79
N ALA A 67 -9.96 15.90 5.85
CA ALA A 67 -10.47 16.07 7.21
C ALA A 67 -11.30 17.37 7.33
N SER A 68 -10.80 18.48 6.79
CA SER A 68 -11.51 19.77 6.73
C SER A 68 -12.84 19.65 5.97
N THR A 69 -12.85 18.98 4.82
CA THR A 69 -14.06 18.74 4.03
C THR A 69 -15.06 17.90 4.80
N VAL A 70 -14.64 16.83 5.48
CA VAL A 70 -15.56 16.03 6.31
C VAL A 70 -16.20 16.87 7.43
N THR A 71 -15.43 17.74 8.10
CA THR A 71 -15.99 18.67 9.09
C THR A 71 -16.98 19.66 8.49
N ASN A 72 -16.69 20.22 7.31
CA ASN A 72 -17.59 21.15 6.61
C ASN A 72 -18.89 20.47 6.16
N LEU A 73 -18.78 19.27 5.59
CA LEU A 73 -19.93 18.47 5.14
C LEU A 73 -20.82 18.05 6.31
N ASN A 74 -20.25 17.77 7.49
CA ASN A 74 -21.04 17.48 8.69
C ASN A 74 -21.87 18.68 9.16
N LYS A 75 -21.42 19.91 8.86
CA LYS A 75 -22.17 21.15 9.10
C LYS A 75 -23.10 21.53 7.94
N ASN A 76 -23.31 20.63 6.97
CA ASN A 76 -24.06 20.87 5.74
C ASN A 76 -23.51 22.03 4.89
N THR A 77 -22.18 22.25 4.92
CA THR A 77 -21.52 23.30 4.14
C THR A 77 -20.50 22.73 3.16
N LYS A 78 -20.40 23.34 1.96
CA LYS A 78 -19.41 22.99 0.93
C LYS A 78 -18.32 24.07 0.78
N LYS A 79 -17.87 24.63 1.91
CA LYS A 79 -16.86 25.69 1.93
C LYS A 79 -15.54 25.19 1.33
N SER A 80 -14.91 26.05 0.54
CA SER A 80 -13.54 25.85 0.06
C SER A 80 -12.57 25.74 1.24
N VAL A 81 -11.51 24.97 1.05
CA VAL A 81 -10.49 24.71 2.06
C VAL A 81 -9.16 25.29 1.60
N THR A 82 -8.49 26.04 2.47
CA THR A 82 -7.14 26.55 2.22
C THR A 82 -6.13 25.39 2.21
N VAL A 83 -5.31 25.32 1.17
CA VAL A 83 -4.18 24.40 1.09
C VAL A 83 -3.10 24.91 2.03
N LYS A 84 -2.75 24.10 3.03
CA LYS A 84 -1.67 24.39 3.98
C LYS A 84 -0.40 23.65 3.58
N THR A 85 0.74 24.17 3.99
CA THR A 85 1.98 23.38 4.04
C THR A 85 1.84 22.37 5.18
N VAL A 86 2.00 21.08 4.88
CA VAL A 86 1.88 20.00 5.86
C VAL A 86 3.04 19.04 5.67
N SER A 87 3.88 18.91 6.69
CA SER A 87 5.00 17.98 6.70
C SER A 87 4.56 16.55 7.01
N LYS A 88 5.39 15.58 6.62
CA LYS A 88 5.19 14.15 6.91
C LYS A 88 5.17 13.88 8.41
N ALA A 89 4.48 12.82 8.79
CA ALA A 89 4.60 12.28 10.13
C ALA A 89 5.97 11.60 10.29
N PRO A 90 6.78 11.95 11.30
CA PRO A 90 8.17 11.47 11.41
C PRO A 90 8.28 9.99 11.78
N LYS A 91 7.33 9.44 12.55
CA LYS A 91 7.35 8.05 13.01
C LYS A 91 5.95 7.42 12.96
N PRO A 92 5.40 7.14 11.76
CA PRO A 92 4.08 6.55 11.62
C PRO A 92 4.00 5.17 12.28
N VAL A 93 2.96 4.89 13.04
CA VAL A 93 2.72 3.58 13.67
C VAL A 93 1.27 3.17 13.54
N GLU A 94 1.01 1.86 13.50
CA GLU A 94 -0.35 1.34 13.37
C GLU A 94 -0.56 0.01 14.08
N ASN A 95 -1.72 -0.14 14.71
CA ASN A 95 -2.25 -1.43 15.19
C ASN A 95 -3.77 -1.59 14.98
N VAL A 96 -4.34 -0.91 13.96
CA VAL A 96 -5.77 -1.00 13.61
C VAL A 96 -6.19 -2.44 13.30
N LYS A 97 -7.25 -2.88 13.98
CA LYS A 97 -7.97 -4.13 13.71
C LYS A 97 -9.09 -3.91 12.68
N THR A 98 -9.46 -4.97 11.98
CA THR A 98 -10.60 -4.95 11.07
C THR A 98 -11.89 -4.63 11.82
N GLY A 99 -12.72 -3.75 11.25
CA GLY A 99 -14.01 -3.37 11.83
C GLY A 99 -14.58 -2.14 11.16
N THR A 100 -15.43 -1.41 11.89
CA THR A 100 -16.06 -0.17 11.43
C THR A 100 -15.86 0.97 12.44
N LEU A 101 -15.72 2.19 11.93
CA LEU A 101 -15.82 3.42 12.71
C LEU A 101 -17.19 4.05 12.51
N SER A 102 -17.80 4.56 13.58
CA SER A 102 -19.09 5.26 13.50
C SER A 102 -18.93 6.67 12.94
N LYS A 103 -20.04 7.28 12.50
CA LYS A 103 -20.09 8.69 12.09
C LYS A 103 -19.60 9.64 13.16
N SER A 104 -20.10 9.51 14.38
CA SER A 104 -19.66 10.37 15.49
C SER A 104 -18.15 10.25 15.74
N GLU A 105 -17.59 9.04 15.61
CA GLU A 105 -16.17 8.80 15.78
C GLU A 105 -15.35 9.48 14.67
N TYR A 106 -15.57 9.15 13.40
CA TYR A 106 -14.71 9.71 12.33
C TYR A 106 -14.88 11.23 12.18
N ILE A 107 -16.01 11.82 12.58
CA ILE A 107 -16.17 13.28 12.66
C ILE A 107 -15.27 13.86 13.75
N LYS A 108 -15.29 13.27 14.95
CA LYS A 108 -14.41 13.69 16.06
C LYS A 108 -12.95 13.58 15.68
N LEU A 109 -12.57 12.50 14.99
CA LEU A 109 -11.20 12.30 14.49
C LEU A 109 -10.82 13.35 13.43
N ALA A 110 -11.74 13.77 12.56
CA ALA A 110 -11.47 14.81 11.56
C ALA A 110 -11.11 16.15 12.22
N GLY A 111 -11.84 16.49 13.30
CA GLY A 111 -11.54 17.65 14.13
C GLY A 111 -10.17 17.55 14.80
N LYS A 112 -9.81 16.37 15.34
CA LYS A 112 -8.49 16.15 15.94
C LYS A 112 -7.35 16.29 14.93
N ILE A 113 -7.51 15.75 13.73
CA ILE A 113 -6.50 15.81 12.66
C ILE A 113 -6.28 17.25 12.22
N THR A 114 -7.37 17.98 11.94
CA THR A 114 -7.27 19.40 11.52
C THR A 114 -6.64 20.26 12.60
N ALA A 115 -7.04 20.10 13.87
CA ALA A 115 -6.41 20.80 15.00
C ALA A 115 -4.92 20.47 15.12
N PHE A 116 -4.55 19.18 15.07
CA PHE A 116 -3.15 18.76 15.15
C PHE A 116 -2.30 19.39 14.05
N VAL A 117 -2.76 19.36 12.79
CA VAL A 117 -2.04 19.95 11.67
C VAL A 117 -1.92 21.46 11.81
N ASN A 118 -2.99 22.13 12.27
CA ASN A 118 -2.97 23.57 12.50
C ASN A 118 -1.93 23.98 13.55
N THR A 119 -1.77 23.18 14.60
CA THR A 119 -0.81 23.45 15.68
C THR A 119 0.62 23.03 15.34
N ASN A 120 0.80 21.91 14.64
CA ASN A 120 2.12 21.27 14.50
C ASN A 120 2.72 21.38 13.10
N GLY A 121 1.96 21.87 12.10
CA GLY A 121 2.42 21.97 10.71
C GLY A 121 2.76 20.63 10.04
N ARG A 122 2.38 19.50 10.64
CA ARG A 122 2.67 18.14 10.16
C ARG A 122 1.53 17.17 10.48
N LEU A 123 1.51 16.02 9.80
CA LEU A 123 0.60 14.94 10.17
C LEU A 123 0.99 14.29 11.52
N PRO A 124 -0.01 13.79 12.27
CA PRO A 124 0.25 12.99 13.46
C PRO A 124 0.85 11.62 13.06
N ASN A 125 1.66 11.04 13.94
CA ASN A 125 2.20 9.69 13.75
C ASN A 125 1.11 8.62 13.68
N PHE A 126 0.03 8.85 14.44
CA PHE A 126 -1.16 8.05 14.44
C PHE A 126 -2.32 8.83 15.05
N ILE A 127 -3.54 8.33 14.88
CA ILE A 127 -4.72 8.76 15.61
C ILE A 127 -5.32 7.55 16.31
N SER A 128 -5.63 7.67 17.60
CA SER A 128 -6.33 6.61 18.35
C SER A 128 -7.79 6.53 17.94
N THR A 129 -8.23 5.32 17.62
CA THR A 129 -9.60 4.95 17.23
C THR A 129 -10.11 3.82 18.12
N SER A 130 -11.41 3.52 18.06
CA SER A 130 -12.05 2.36 18.67
C SER A 130 -11.51 1.03 18.15
N LYS A 131 -10.74 1.04 17.04
CA LYS A 131 -10.12 -0.14 16.42
C LYS A 131 -8.61 -0.19 16.57
N GLY A 132 -7.99 0.75 17.29
CA GLY A 132 -6.54 0.86 17.47
C GLY A 132 -5.96 2.19 16.97
N THR A 133 -4.64 2.29 16.94
CA THR A 133 -3.90 3.44 16.43
C THR A 133 -3.81 3.36 14.91
N MET A 134 -4.30 4.39 14.22
CA MET A 134 -4.36 4.45 12.75
C MET A 134 -3.28 5.39 12.20
N ASN A 135 -2.49 4.93 11.24
CA ASN A 135 -1.42 5.74 10.63
C ASN A 135 -1.96 6.71 9.55
N PRO A 136 -1.15 7.69 9.10
CA PRO A 136 -1.50 8.61 8.02
C PRO A 136 -2.01 7.99 6.72
N ASN A 137 -1.42 6.89 6.27
CA ASN A 137 -1.82 6.28 5.00
C ASN A 137 -3.23 5.69 5.07
N ASN A 138 -3.54 5.01 6.17
CA ASN A 138 -4.86 4.45 6.43
C ASN A 138 -5.89 5.56 6.70
N LEU A 139 -5.49 6.66 7.34
CA LEU A 139 -6.32 7.86 7.45
C LEU A 139 -6.68 8.41 6.06
N ILE A 140 -5.70 8.61 5.17
CA ILE A 140 -5.95 9.13 3.82
C ILE A 140 -6.93 8.24 3.07
N TYR A 141 -6.75 6.92 3.12
CA TYR A 141 -7.66 5.98 2.48
C TYR A 141 -9.05 5.99 3.10
N THR A 142 -9.14 5.93 4.43
CA THR A 142 -10.41 5.93 5.17
C THR A 142 -11.22 7.19 4.89
N TYR A 143 -10.59 8.36 4.95
CA TYR A 143 -11.26 9.62 4.65
C TYR A 143 -11.58 9.79 3.16
N SER A 144 -10.76 9.25 2.26
CA SER A 144 -11.10 9.20 0.83
C SER A 144 -12.37 8.38 0.59
N LYS A 145 -12.57 7.26 1.29
CA LYS A 145 -13.83 6.49 1.23
C LYS A 145 -15.02 7.28 1.76
N ILE A 146 -14.86 7.96 2.91
CA ILE A 146 -15.92 8.78 3.51
C ILE A 146 -16.37 9.88 2.54
N VAL A 147 -15.42 10.62 1.96
CA VAL A 147 -15.73 11.74 1.06
C VAL A 147 -16.24 11.23 -0.30
N ALA A 148 -15.69 10.13 -0.82
CA ALA A 148 -16.19 9.51 -2.05
C ALA A 148 -17.64 8.99 -1.90
N PHE A 149 -18.01 8.48 -0.72
CA PHE A 149 -19.40 8.07 -0.43
C PHE A 149 -20.38 9.25 -0.54
N TYR A 150 -19.96 10.44 -0.09
CA TYR A 150 -20.78 11.65 -0.17
C TYR A 150 -21.15 12.00 -1.62
N LYS A 151 -20.25 11.78 -2.58
CA LYS A 151 -20.49 12.06 -4.01
C LYS A 151 -21.76 11.37 -4.53
N THR A 152 -21.95 10.10 -4.17
CA THR A 152 -23.03 9.27 -4.69
C THR A 152 -24.30 9.38 -3.85
N ASN A 153 -24.18 9.65 -2.55
CA ASN A 153 -25.29 9.55 -1.61
C ASN A 153 -25.77 10.91 -1.07
N ASN A 154 -25.08 12.00 -1.40
CA ASN A 154 -25.32 13.36 -0.90
C ASN A 154 -25.41 13.46 0.64
N ARG A 155 -24.76 12.53 1.34
CA ARG A 155 -24.66 12.46 2.81
C ARG A 155 -23.38 11.75 3.21
N LEU A 156 -22.89 12.02 4.41
CA LEU A 156 -21.81 11.24 5.00
C LEU A 156 -22.31 9.84 5.43
N PRO A 157 -21.47 8.78 5.34
CA PRO A 157 -21.88 7.43 5.68
C PRO A 157 -22.09 7.26 7.19
N ASN A 158 -23.01 6.39 7.62
CA ASN A 158 -23.22 6.16 9.07
C ASN A 158 -22.03 5.43 9.73
N THR A 159 -21.33 4.62 8.94
CA THR A 159 -20.12 3.90 9.34
C THR A 159 -19.13 3.84 8.18
N VAL A 160 -17.85 3.63 8.48
CA VAL A 160 -16.83 3.33 7.48
C VAL A 160 -16.04 2.09 7.91
N SER A 161 -15.83 1.15 6.99
CA SER A 161 -14.99 -0.02 7.26
C SER A 161 -13.51 0.37 7.34
N VAL A 162 -12.77 -0.28 8.24
CA VAL A 162 -11.33 -0.09 8.40
C VAL A 162 -10.69 -1.46 8.61
N LYS A 163 -9.42 -1.58 8.23
CA LYS A 163 -8.55 -2.73 8.47
C LYS A 163 -7.12 -2.24 8.50
N SER A 164 -6.18 -3.08 8.93
CA SER A 164 -4.77 -2.69 8.98
C SER A 164 -4.27 -2.27 7.59
N TRP A 165 -3.46 -1.23 7.53
CA TRP A 165 -2.78 -0.74 6.34
C TRP A 165 -1.91 -1.82 5.72
N SER A 166 -1.29 -2.69 6.51
CA SER A 166 -0.54 -3.85 6.01
C SER A 166 -1.40 -4.84 5.21
N SER A 167 -2.71 -4.91 5.49
CA SER A 167 -3.67 -5.72 4.72
C SER A 167 -4.29 -4.98 3.52
N ILE A 168 -4.09 -3.65 3.43
CA ILE A 168 -4.56 -2.79 2.34
C ILE A 168 -3.45 -2.56 1.33
N SER A 169 -2.24 -2.35 1.81
CA SER A 169 -1.08 -1.98 1.02
C SER A 169 -0.37 -3.21 0.46
N LYS A 170 0.38 -3.01 -0.64
CA LYS A 170 1.39 -3.96 -1.09
C LYS A 170 2.51 -3.87 -0.07
N THR A 171 2.63 -4.87 0.79
CA THR A 171 3.83 -5.07 1.60
C THR A 171 4.98 -5.48 0.67
N SER A 172 5.67 -4.49 0.12
CA SER A 172 7.14 -4.54 0.01
C SER A 172 7.66 -4.02 1.33
N SER A 173 7.96 -4.91 2.27
CA SER A 173 8.43 -4.55 3.61
C SER A 173 9.95 -4.70 3.67
N GLU A 174 10.62 -3.59 3.92
CA GLU A 174 11.96 -3.53 4.49
C GLU A 174 11.78 -3.36 6.01
N GLY A 175 12.30 -4.30 6.81
CA GLY A 175 12.45 -4.16 8.27
C GLY A 175 11.41 -4.83 9.22
N ALA A 176 11.42 -6.17 9.29
CA ALA A 176 11.10 -7.08 10.43
C ALA A 176 9.64 -7.21 11.00
N PRO A 177 9.26 -8.37 11.61
CA PRO A 177 8.99 -9.67 10.99
C PRO A 177 7.51 -10.14 11.13
N SER A 178 7.16 -11.17 10.34
CA SER A 178 5.99 -12.08 10.51
C SER A 178 4.61 -11.67 9.96
N GLY A 179 4.55 -11.54 8.63
CA GLY A 179 3.47 -12.05 7.77
C GLY A 179 4.13 -12.64 6.52
N SER A 180 4.93 -13.68 6.75
CA SER A 180 6.20 -13.95 6.09
C SER A 180 6.10 -14.32 4.60
N VAL A 181 7.10 -13.93 3.80
CA VAL A 181 7.40 -14.57 2.50
C VAL A 181 7.34 -16.10 2.63
N GLN A 182 7.79 -16.62 3.78
CA GLN A 182 7.67 -18.03 4.14
C GLN A 182 6.22 -18.55 4.15
N ALA A 183 5.23 -17.80 4.61
CA ALA A 183 3.83 -18.22 4.56
C ALA A 183 3.29 -18.35 3.12
N LYS A 184 3.72 -17.47 2.21
CA LYS A 184 3.37 -17.60 0.78
C LYS A 184 4.06 -18.80 0.14
N ILE A 185 5.34 -19.01 0.48
CA ILE A 185 6.11 -20.19 0.07
C ILE A 185 5.44 -21.46 0.59
N ASP A 186 5.04 -21.49 1.86
CA ASP A 186 4.41 -22.65 2.49
C ASP A 186 3.04 -22.95 1.89
N ALA A 187 2.20 -21.94 1.62
CA ALA A 187 0.94 -22.13 0.92
C ALA A 187 1.13 -22.72 -0.48
N ILE A 188 2.14 -22.26 -1.21
CA ILE A 188 2.51 -22.81 -2.52
C ILE A 188 2.99 -24.26 -2.38
N GLY A 189 3.80 -24.57 -1.38
CA GLY A 189 4.29 -25.93 -1.15
C GLY A 189 3.23 -26.92 -0.72
N TYR A 190 2.35 -26.54 0.22
CA TYR A 190 1.21 -27.38 0.56
C TYR A 190 0.27 -27.58 -0.63
N LYS A 191 0.13 -26.59 -1.51
CA LYS A 191 -0.68 -26.75 -2.73
C LYS A 191 0.01 -27.66 -3.75
N GLU A 192 1.31 -27.52 -3.95
CA GLU A 192 2.07 -28.38 -4.87
C GLU A 192 2.01 -29.85 -4.44
N ALA A 193 2.13 -30.11 -3.15
CA ALA A 193 2.06 -31.46 -2.58
C ALA A 193 0.70 -32.16 -2.76
N THR A 194 -0.36 -31.42 -3.15
CA THR A 194 -1.65 -32.04 -3.52
C THR A 194 -1.63 -32.69 -4.90
N TYR A 195 -0.60 -32.45 -5.72
CA TYR A 195 -0.48 -33.05 -7.04
C TYR A 195 0.26 -34.39 -6.96
N GLU A 196 -0.33 -35.42 -7.54
CA GLU A 196 0.30 -36.74 -7.61
C GLU A 196 1.48 -36.73 -8.59
N ARG A 197 2.46 -37.58 -8.32
CA ARG A 197 3.60 -37.79 -9.22
C ARG A 197 3.32 -38.96 -10.16
N ALA A 198 3.18 -38.68 -11.44
CA ALA A 198 3.13 -39.70 -12.49
C ALA A 198 3.81 -39.21 -13.78
N GLN A 199 4.37 -40.14 -14.56
CA GLN A 199 5.03 -39.85 -15.84
C GLN A 199 4.00 -39.61 -16.94
N GLY A 200 4.34 -38.78 -17.93
CA GLY A 200 3.51 -38.55 -19.11
C GLY A 200 2.74 -37.22 -19.13
N ASN A 201 2.82 -36.40 -18.08
CA ASN A 201 2.30 -35.04 -18.09
C ASN A 201 3.36 -34.03 -17.62
N SER A 202 4.01 -33.37 -18.58
CA SER A 202 5.03 -32.34 -18.35
C SER A 202 4.49 -30.90 -18.31
N ASN A 203 3.17 -30.72 -18.45
CA ASN A 203 2.55 -29.41 -18.55
C ASN A 203 1.98 -28.95 -17.20
N PRO A 204 2.44 -27.81 -16.64
CA PRO A 204 1.98 -27.33 -15.33
C PRO A 204 0.50 -26.92 -15.32
N THR A 205 -0.04 -26.42 -16.43
CA THR A 205 -1.46 -26.06 -16.56
C THR A 205 -2.35 -27.30 -16.64
N THR A 206 -1.89 -28.35 -17.32
CA THR A 206 -2.58 -29.64 -17.34
C THR A 206 -2.57 -30.27 -15.95
N MET A 207 -1.43 -30.23 -15.24
CA MET A 207 -1.31 -30.72 -13.86
C MET A 207 -2.31 -30.05 -12.90
N GLU A 208 -2.52 -28.74 -13.01
CA GLU A 208 -3.54 -28.05 -12.20
C GLU A 208 -4.96 -28.57 -12.44
N LYS A 209 -5.27 -29.02 -13.66
CA LYS A 209 -6.60 -29.50 -14.05
C LYS A 209 -6.86 -30.94 -13.66
N ILE A 210 -5.87 -31.82 -13.84
CA ILE A 210 -6.04 -33.27 -13.69
C ILE A 210 -5.48 -33.81 -12.37
N GLY A 211 -4.79 -32.99 -11.59
CA GLY A 211 -4.32 -33.36 -10.25
C GLY A 211 -3.00 -34.11 -10.21
N TRP A 212 -2.33 -34.36 -11.34
CA TRP A 212 -1.05 -35.08 -11.39
C TRP A 212 -0.11 -34.57 -12.49
N GLY A 213 1.20 -34.74 -12.29
CA GLY A 213 2.21 -34.35 -13.26
C GLY A 213 3.59 -34.91 -12.94
N ASP A 214 4.49 -34.86 -13.92
CA ASP A 214 5.88 -35.28 -13.75
C ASP A 214 6.75 -34.16 -13.16
N CYS A 215 8.08 -34.39 -13.09
CA CYS A 215 9.01 -33.40 -12.55
C CYS A 215 9.15 -32.14 -13.43
N TRP A 216 8.84 -32.20 -14.72
CA TRP A 216 8.76 -31.01 -15.57
C TRP A 216 7.53 -30.17 -15.24
N ALA A 217 6.37 -30.80 -15.04
CA ALA A 217 5.15 -30.09 -14.65
C ALA A 217 5.31 -29.44 -13.27
N SER A 218 5.73 -30.19 -12.25
CA SER A 218 5.91 -29.68 -10.89
C SER A 218 6.92 -28.52 -10.83
N SER A 219 8.12 -28.68 -11.39
CA SER A 219 9.14 -27.62 -11.37
C SER A 219 8.70 -26.34 -12.10
N SER A 220 7.97 -26.46 -13.21
CA SER A 220 7.41 -25.30 -13.92
C SER A 220 6.28 -24.64 -13.15
N TRP A 221 5.44 -25.43 -12.50
CA TRP A 221 4.35 -24.93 -11.68
C TRP A 221 4.88 -24.14 -10.50
N LEU A 222 5.86 -24.70 -9.77
CA LEU A 222 6.56 -24.02 -8.67
C LEU A 222 7.20 -22.72 -9.16
N TYR A 223 7.92 -22.77 -10.28
CA TYR A 223 8.51 -21.57 -10.88
C TYR A 223 7.45 -20.48 -11.13
N ASN A 224 6.32 -20.83 -11.75
CA ASN A 224 5.25 -19.88 -12.07
C ASN A 224 4.61 -19.28 -10.82
N LYS A 225 4.31 -20.10 -9.81
CA LYS A 225 3.64 -19.62 -8.58
C LYS A 225 4.57 -18.81 -7.69
N LEU A 226 5.82 -19.25 -7.52
CA LEU A 226 6.81 -18.57 -6.68
C LEU A 226 7.23 -17.23 -7.29
N SER A 227 7.48 -17.19 -8.61
CA SER A 227 7.78 -15.93 -9.29
C SER A 227 6.61 -14.95 -9.23
N ALA A 228 5.37 -15.42 -9.37
CA ALA A 228 4.17 -14.57 -9.27
C ALA A 228 4.00 -13.91 -7.90
N VAL A 229 4.57 -14.49 -6.83
CA VAL A 229 4.58 -13.90 -5.48
C VAL A 229 5.89 -13.17 -5.13
N GLY A 230 6.79 -12.99 -6.11
CA GLY A 230 8.04 -12.27 -5.96
C GLY A 230 9.17 -13.08 -5.29
N VAL A 231 9.03 -14.39 -5.20
CA VAL A 231 10.09 -15.27 -4.67
C VAL A 231 11.07 -15.59 -5.80
N LYS A 232 12.36 -15.30 -5.60
CA LYS A 232 13.42 -15.69 -6.55
C LYS A 232 13.42 -17.21 -6.67
N VAL A 233 13.24 -17.70 -7.88
CA VAL A 233 13.08 -19.12 -8.18
C VAL A 233 13.80 -19.46 -9.47
N ARG A 234 14.42 -20.63 -9.55
CA ARG A 234 15.02 -21.15 -10.76
C ARG A 234 14.70 -22.62 -10.96
N ILE A 235 14.61 -23.02 -12.22
CA ILE A 235 14.48 -24.42 -12.63
C ILE A 235 15.89 -24.93 -12.92
N VAL A 236 16.22 -26.09 -12.36
CA VAL A 236 17.49 -26.77 -12.61
C VAL A 236 17.23 -28.19 -13.11
N GLN A 237 18.13 -28.68 -13.96
CA GLN A 237 18.03 -29.99 -14.59
C GLN A 237 19.30 -30.79 -14.35
N CYS A 238 19.14 -32.09 -14.16
CA CYS A 238 20.24 -33.02 -13.94
C CYS A 238 21.26 -32.94 -15.10
N SER A 239 22.55 -32.88 -14.77
CA SER A 239 23.66 -32.81 -15.75
C SER A 239 24.25 -34.19 -16.11
N GLY A 240 23.77 -35.28 -15.51
CA GLY A 240 24.21 -36.66 -15.76
C GLY A 240 23.97 -37.60 -14.57
N GLY A 241 23.96 -38.92 -14.79
CA GLY A 241 23.74 -39.97 -13.78
C GLY A 241 22.58 -40.92 -14.10
N SER A 242 22.13 -41.72 -13.11
CA SER A 242 21.09 -42.77 -13.27
C SER A 242 19.68 -42.25 -13.60
N TYR A 243 19.44 -40.94 -13.47
CA TYR A 243 18.20 -40.26 -13.86
C TYR A 243 18.52 -39.00 -14.69
N PRO A 244 19.00 -39.15 -15.94
CA PRO A 244 19.42 -38.01 -16.77
C PRO A 244 18.25 -37.08 -17.15
N LEU A 245 17.02 -37.55 -16.92
CA LEU A 245 15.75 -36.96 -17.24
C LEU A 245 15.03 -36.54 -15.94
N HIS A 246 15.66 -35.64 -15.17
CA HIS A 246 15.08 -35.11 -13.93
C HIS A 246 15.27 -33.60 -13.79
N ARG A 247 14.25 -32.93 -13.24
CA ARG A 247 14.18 -31.48 -13.11
C ARG A 247 13.53 -31.08 -11.80
N TRP A 248 14.05 -30.03 -11.14
CA TRP A 248 13.47 -29.52 -9.90
C TRP A 248 13.61 -28.00 -9.77
N ALA A 249 12.96 -27.44 -8.75
CA ALA A 249 13.05 -26.01 -8.44
C ALA A 249 14.08 -25.71 -7.35
N GLN A 250 14.72 -24.54 -7.43
CA GLN A 250 15.47 -23.93 -6.33
C GLN A 250 14.91 -22.54 -6.05
N ILE A 251 14.94 -22.12 -4.79
CA ILE A 251 14.49 -20.79 -4.36
C ILE A 251 15.62 -20.03 -3.68
N ASN A 252 15.52 -18.70 -3.67
CA ASN A 252 16.42 -17.84 -2.90
C ASN A 252 15.62 -16.80 -2.12
N THR A 253 15.65 -16.91 -0.79
CA THR A 253 14.95 -16.03 0.15
C THR A 253 15.88 -15.01 0.81
N GLY A 254 17.13 -14.90 0.37
CA GLY A 254 18.14 -13.98 0.90
C GLY A 254 19.51 -14.62 1.13
N ASN A 255 19.57 -15.95 1.34
CA ASN A 255 20.77 -16.68 1.74
C ASN A 255 21.35 -17.57 0.63
N GLY A 256 21.16 -17.18 -0.63
CA GLY A 256 21.59 -17.98 -1.78
C GLY A 256 20.54 -18.98 -2.26
N TRP A 257 20.90 -19.77 -3.26
CA TRP A 257 19.99 -20.71 -3.91
C TRP A 257 19.96 -22.03 -3.15
N VAL A 258 18.77 -22.42 -2.69
CA VAL A 258 18.51 -23.70 -2.02
C VAL A 258 17.52 -24.53 -2.82
N THR A 259 17.68 -25.84 -2.81
CA THR A 259 16.71 -26.77 -3.40
C THR A 259 15.35 -26.65 -2.72
N TRP A 260 14.29 -26.67 -3.52
CA TRP A 260 12.92 -26.70 -3.02
C TRP A 260 12.72 -27.89 -2.09
N ASN A 261 12.18 -27.64 -0.90
CA ASN A 261 12.05 -28.67 0.12
C ASN A 261 10.75 -29.46 -0.07
N TYR A 262 10.75 -30.37 -1.04
CA TYR A 262 9.62 -31.27 -1.31
C TYR A 262 9.21 -32.09 -0.07
N ALA A 263 10.18 -32.55 0.71
CA ALA A 263 9.94 -33.34 1.92
C ALA A 263 9.19 -32.56 3.02
N LYS A 264 9.53 -31.29 3.24
CA LYS A 264 8.83 -30.42 4.22
C LYS A 264 7.31 -30.38 3.99
N TYR A 265 6.88 -30.40 2.73
CA TYR A 265 5.47 -30.28 2.35
C TYR A 265 4.79 -31.62 2.11
N ASN A 266 5.50 -32.74 2.32
CA ASN A 266 5.01 -34.09 2.01
C ASN A 266 4.63 -34.27 0.53
N SER A 267 5.42 -33.67 -0.37
CA SER A 267 5.20 -33.77 -1.82
C SER A 267 5.66 -35.13 -2.34
N GLN A 268 4.95 -35.64 -3.35
CA GLN A 268 5.31 -36.88 -4.05
C GLN A 268 6.42 -36.66 -5.10
N HIS A 269 6.71 -35.39 -5.44
CA HIS A 269 7.76 -35.02 -6.40
C HIS A 269 9.16 -35.09 -5.76
N ILE A 270 10.16 -35.40 -6.59
CA ILE A 270 11.52 -35.63 -6.13
C ILE A 270 12.36 -34.36 -6.29
N GLY A 271 13.13 -34.02 -5.25
CA GLY A 271 14.07 -32.91 -5.22
C GLY A 271 15.38 -33.20 -5.96
N ALA A 272 16.50 -32.67 -5.44
CA ALA A 272 17.79 -32.76 -6.10
C ALA A 272 18.30 -34.20 -6.26
N ILE A 273 18.79 -34.52 -7.46
CA ILE A 273 19.44 -35.81 -7.77
C ILE A 273 20.72 -35.50 -8.56
N GLY A 274 21.88 -35.55 -7.90
CA GLY A 274 23.20 -35.36 -8.54
C GLY A 274 23.53 -33.93 -8.98
N GLY A 275 24.50 -33.82 -9.89
CA GLY A 275 24.92 -32.56 -10.50
C GLY A 275 23.81 -31.95 -11.36
N TYR A 276 23.84 -30.62 -11.54
CA TYR A 276 22.81 -29.90 -12.28
C TYR A 276 23.33 -28.69 -13.03
N TYR A 277 22.56 -28.26 -14.03
CA TYR A 277 22.68 -26.95 -14.67
C TYR A 277 21.36 -26.17 -14.54
N VAL A 278 21.43 -24.84 -14.67
CA VAL A 278 20.27 -23.95 -14.55
C VAL A 278 19.58 -23.81 -15.91
N VAL A 279 18.28 -24.08 -15.96
CA VAL A 279 17.45 -23.99 -17.18
C VAL A 279 16.79 -22.62 -17.31
N LYS A 280 16.28 -22.08 -16.19
CA LYS A 280 15.51 -20.83 -16.18
C LYS A 280 15.57 -20.18 -14.81
N THR A 281 15.68 -18.84 -14.74
CA THR A 281 15.77 -18.10 -13.48
C THR A 281 14.86 -16.89 -13.46
N TYR A 282 14.21 -16.65 -12.32
CA TYR A 282 13.54 -15.41 -11.95
C TYR A 282 14.24 -14.80 -10.72
N THR A 283 14.63 -13.52 -10.81
CA THR A 283 15.37 -12.81 -9.75
C THR A 283 14.63 -11.61 -9.15
N GLY A 284 13.40 -11.32 -9.59
CA GLY A 284 12.67 -10.10 -9.19
C GLY A 284 12.30 -9.26 -10.39
#